data_AF-K1U4D5-F1
#
_entry.id   AF-K1U4D5-F1
#
_cell.length_a   1.000
_cell.length_b   1.000
_cell.length_c   1.000
_cell.angle_alpha   90.00
_cell.angle_beta   90.00
_cell.angle_gamma   90.00
#
_symmetry.space_group_name_H-M   'P 1'
#
loop_
_entity.id
_entity.type
_entity.pdbx_description
1 polymer ?
#
loop_
_entity_poly.entity_id
_entity_poly.type
_entity_poly.pdbx_seq_one_letter_code
_entity_poly.pdbx_strand_id
1 'polypeptide(L)'
;SAEPRGVHGGLMTKAALNTLIGMGTVFVMLIMISLIISLFNFIPKIQAAFSKKDKEEEAKNAGIDKAVTQIAAQEEPEADDTELVAVIAAAIAASEGAASTDGFVVRSIRKVR
;
A
#
# COMPACT_ATOMS: atom_id res chain seq x y z
N SER A 1 32.47 44.02 26.02
CA SER A 1 32.52 44.28 24.57
C SER A 1 31.30 43.67 23.90
N ALA A 2 30.79 44.38 22.89
CA ALA A 2 29.50 44.28 22.23
C ALA A 2 28.89 42.89 21.94
N GLU A 3 27.56 42.82 22.03
CA GLU A 3 26.68 41.74 21.57
C GLU A 3 26.82 41.40 20.08
N PRO A 4 26.53 40.15 19.65
CA PRO A 4 26.52 39.77 18.25
C PRO A 4 25.16 40.10 17.61
N ARG A 5 24.94 41.36 17.18
CA ARG A 5 23.72 41.79 16.47
C ARG A 5 23.79 41.63 14.93
N GLY A 6 24.03 40.41 14.45
CA GLY A 6 24.04 40.13 13.00
C GLY A 6 23.66 38.71 12.54
N VAL A 7 23.46 37.76 13.46
CA VAL A 7 23.32 36.33 13.10
C VAL A 7 21.88 35.89 12.82
N HIS A 8 20.86 36.56 13.35
CA HIS A 8 19.48 36.06 13.34
C HIS A 8 18.78 36.15 11.96
N GLY A 9 19.02 37.20 11.16
CA GLY A 9 18.34 37.39 9.87
C GLY A 9 18.73 36.37 8.79
N GLY A 10 20.01 35.98 8.75
CA GLY A 10 20.50 34.97 7.82
C GLY A 10 19.99 33.56 8.15
N LEU A 11 19.83 33.26 9.44
CA LEU A 11 19.29 31.98 9.91
C LEU A 11 17.79 31.86 9.65
N MET A 12 17.03 32.95 9.84
CA MET A 12 15.59 32.98 9.52
C MET A 12 15.33 32.75 8.03
N THR A 13 16.16 33.35 7.15
CA THR A 13 16.03 33.16 5.70
C THR A 13 16.33 31.71 5.30
N LYS A 14 17.35 31.08 5.88
CA LYS A 14 17.67 29.66 5.66
C LYS A 14 16.56 28.73 6.17
N ALA A 15 15.98 29.02 7.34
CA ALA A 15 14.86 28.27 7.89
C ALA A 15 13.62 28.38 7.01
N ALA A 16 13.27 29.59 6.58
CA ALA A 16 12.15 29.84 5.67
C ALA A 16 12.31 29.13 4.33
N LEU A 17 13.54 29.10 3.77
CA LEU A 17 13.85 28.35 2.55
C LEU A 17 13.61 26.84 2.74
N ASN A 18 14.03 26.26 3.87
CA ASN A 18 13.79 24.84 4.11
C ASN A 18 12.30 24.50 4.27
N THR A 19 11.53 25.38 4.93
CA THR A 19 10.07 25.24 5.00
C THR A 19 9.44 25.38 3.63
N LEU A 20 9.87 26.32 2.79
CA LEU A 20 9.33 26.49 1.45
C LEU A 20 9.61 25.28 0.55
N ILE A 21 10.83 24.73 0.63
CA ILE A 21 11.21 23.52 -0.11
C ILE A 21 10.39 22.32 0.40
N GLY A 22 10.32 22.10 1.71
CA GLY A 22 9.56 20.99 2.30
C GLY A 22 8.05 21.09 2.09
N MET A 23 7.46 22.25 2.40
CA MET A 23 6.03 22.54 2.24
C MET A 23 5.63 22.56 0.76
N GLY A 24 6.48 23.12 -0.12
CA GLY A 24 6.24 23.16 -1.56
C GLY A 24 6.25 21.77 -2.19
N THR A 25 7.20 20.92 -1.81
CA THR A 25 7.28 19.55 -2.35
C THR A 25 6.05 18.73 -1.95
N VAL A 26 5.59 18.86 -0.70
CA VAL A 26 4.36 18.19 -0.25
C VAL A 26 3.14 18.73 -1.00
N PHE A 27 3.03 20.05 -1.19
CA PHE A 27 1.94 20.67 -1.97
C PHE A 27 1.90 20.15 -3.41
N VAL A 28 3.05 20.06 -4.08
CA VAL A 28 3.16 19.49 -5.43
C VAL A 28 2.82 18.00 -5.46
N MET A 29 3.29 17.22 -4.47
CA MET A 29 2.96 15.80 -4.41
C MET A 29 1.47 15.55 -4.20
N LEU A 30 0.80 16.34 -3.36
CA LEU A 30 -0.65 16.21 -3.16
C LEU A 30 -1.42 16.50 -4.45
N ILE A 31 -1.00 17.51 -5.22
CA ILE A 31 -1.59 17.80 -6.53
C ILE A 31 -1.34 16.62 -7.49
N MET A 32 -0.13 16.10 -7.55
CA MET A 32 0.23 15.00 -8.44
C MET A 32 -0.54 13.71 -8.10
N ILE A 33 -0.60 13.33 -6.82
CA ILE A 33 -1.37 12.18 -6.34
C ILE A 33 -2.86 12.37 -6.60
N SER A 34 -3.40 13.58 -6.38
CA SER A 34 -4.80 13.91 -6.68
C SER A 34 -5.13 13.71 -8.17
N LEU A 35 -4.24 14.15 -9.07
CA LEU A 35 -4.40 13.93 -10.51
C LEU A 35 -4.35 12.44 -10.87
N ILE A 36 -3.39 11.68 -10.33
CA ILE A 36 -3.26 10.23 -10.56
C ILE A 36 -4.52 9.47 -10.13
N ILE A 37 -5.05 9.76 -8.93
CA ILE A 37 -6.28 9.13 -8.44
C ILE A 37 -7.49 9.53 -9.30
N SER A 38 -7.55 10.79 -9.76
CA SER A 38 -8.60 11.27 -10.68
C SER A 38 -8.59 10.54 -12.03
N LEU A 39 -7.39 10.31 -12.59
CA LEU A 39 -7.19 9.53 -13.82
C LEU A 39 -7.66 8.08 -13.64
N PHE A 40 -7.34 7.44 -12.51
CA PHE A 40 -7.84 6.10 -12.20
C PHE A 40 -9.37 6.05 -12.05
N ASN A 41 -9.99 7.08 -11.50
CA ASN A 41 -11.46 7.19 -11.45
C ASN A 41 -12.08 7.50 -12.83
N PHE A 42 -11.26 7.91 -13.80
CA PHE A 42 -11.67 8.12 -15.18
C PHE A 42 -11.67 6.81 -15.99
N ILE A 43 -10.88 5.79 -15.62
CA ILE A 43 -10.90 4.46 -16.25
C ILE A 43 -12.28 3.77 -16.15
N PRO A 44 -12.95 3.65 -14.98
CA PRO A 44 -14.30 3.07 -14.92
C PRO A 44 -15.35 3.92 -15.62
N LYS A 45 -15.15 5.25 -15.69
CA LYS A 45 -16.06 6.17 -16.41
C LYS A 45 -15.89 6.12 -17.92
N ILE A 46 -14.66 6.03 -18.42
CA ILE A 46 -14.38 5.80 -19.84
C ILE A 46 -14.88 4.42 -20.23
N GLN A 47 -14.60 3.38 -19.45
CA GLN A 47 -15.10 2.03 -19.73
C GLN A 47 -16.62 1.98 -19.69
N ALA A 48 -17.30 2.63 -18.75
CA ALA A 48 -18.76 2.72 -18.75
C ALA A 48 -19.33 3.54 -19.91
N ALA A 49 -18.63 4.58 -20.37
CA ALA A 49 -19.05 5.40 -21.51
C ALA A 49 -18.78 4.73 -22.88
N PHE A 50 -17.71 3.94 -22.98
CA PHE A 50 -17.36 3.15 -24.17
C PHE A 50 -18.18 1.86 -24.21
N SER A 51 -18.27 1.12 -23.10
CA SER A 51 -19.15 -0.04 -23.00
C SER A 51 -20.62 0.30 -23.04
N LYS A 52 -21.08 1.54 -22.79
CA LYS A 52 -22.48 1.91 -23.11
C LYS A 52 -22.72 2.06 -24.61
N LYS A 53 -21.68 2.39 -25.39
CA LYS A 53 -21.75 2.36 -26.86
C LYS A 53 -21.67 0.93 -27.41
N ASP A 54 -20.98 0.02 -26.72
CA ASP A 54 -20.85 -1.38 -27.16
C ASP A 54 -21.88 -2.36 -26.53
N LYS A 55 -22.42 -2.10 -25.33
CA LYS A 55 -23.36 -3.00 -24.61
C LYS A 55 -24.82 -2.89 -25.03
N GLU A 56 -25.19 -1.95 -25.90
CA GLU A 56 -26.55 -1.97 -26.46
C GLU A 56 -26.73 -3.17 -27.43
N GLU A 57 -25.64 -3.79 -27.89
CA GLU A 57 -25.66 -4.98 -28.77
C GLU A 57 -25.36 -6.33 -28.07
N GLU A 58 -24.54 -6.43 -27.02
CA GLU A 58 -24.05 -7.73 -26.49
C GLU A 58 -24.69 -8.25 -25.17
N ALA A 59 -25.54 -7.47 -24.50
CA ALA A 59 -25.99 -7.75 -23.13
C ALA A 59 -26.96 -8.94 -22.93
N LYS A 60 -27.30 -9.73 -23.96
CA LYS A 60 -28.31 -10.81 -23.83
C LYS A 60 -27.76 -12.24 -23.68
N ASN A 61 -26.50 -12.53 -24.05
CA ASN A 61 -26.05 -13.94 -24.18
C ASN A 61 -24.92 -14.41 -23.25
N ALA A 62 -24.20 -13.54 -22.53
CA ALA A 62 -22.99 -13.96 -21.79
C ALA A 62 -23.14 -14.09 -20.26
N GLY A 63 -24.31 -13.77 -19.69
CA GLY A 63 -24.50 -13.68 -18.23
C GLY A 63 -24.70 -15.02 -17.51
N ILE A 64 -25.09 -16.08 -18.23
CA ILE A 64 -25.53 -17.34 -17.62
C ILE A 64 -24.37 -18.33 -17.45
N ASP A 65 -23.45 -18.42 -18.42
CA ASP A 65 -22.35 -19.40 -18.39
C ASP A 65 -21.23 -19.07 -17.38
N LYS A 66 -21.07 -17.80 -17.04
CA LYS A 66 -19.99 -17.35 -16.14
C LYS A 66 -20.30 -17.53 -14.66
N ALA A 67 -21.58 -17.55 -14.28
CA ALA A 67 -21.99 -17.80 -12.90
C ALA A 67 -21.78 -19.27 -12.50
N VAL A 68 -21.99 -20.20 -13.44
CA VAL A 68 -21.83 -21.65 -13.22
C VAL A 68 -20.36 -22.05 -13.07
N THR A 69 -19.44 -21.33 -13.70
CA THR A 69 -18.00 -21.62 -13.65
C THR A 69 -17.28 -21.04 -12.43
N GLN A 70 -17.81 -19.99 -11.80
CA GLN A 70 -17.16 -19.32 -10.66
C GLN A 70 -17.45 -19.99 -9.31
N ILE A 71 -18.61 -20.61 -9.15
CA ILE A 71 -18.97 -21.30 -7.88
C ILE A 71 -18.12 -22.56 -7.68
N ALA A 72 -17.68 -23.19 -8.77
CA ALA A 72 -16.86 -24.42 -8.72
C ALA A 72 -15.36 -24.17 -8.47
N ALA A 73 -14.89 -22.91 -8.49
CA ALA A 73 -13.46 -22.59 -8.44
C ALA A 73 -12.99 -21.93 -7.11
N GLN A 74 -13.90 -21.55 -6.21
CA GLN A 74 -13.55 -20.98 -4.90
C GLN A 74 -13.57 -22.04 -3.79
N GLU A 75 -12.72 -23.04 -3.96
CA GLU A 75 -12.11 -23.74 -2.83
C GLU A 75 -10.69 -23.18 -2.76
N GLU A 76 -10.47 -22.16 -1.93
CA GLU A 76 -9.11 -21.62 -1.68
C GLU A 76 -8.58 -22.11 -0.33
N PRO A 77 -7.29 -22.51 -0.29
CA PRO A 77 -6.61 -23.03 0.89
C PRO A 77 -6.37 -21.94 1.95
N GLU A 78 -6.23 -22.44 3.17
CA GLU A 78 -5.77 -21.79 4.40
C GLU A 78 -4.83 -20.59 4.16
N ALA A 79 -5.15 -19.44 4.75
CA ALA A 79 -4.39 -18.21 4.63
C ALA A 79 -2.92 -18.40 5.03
N ASP A 80 -2.01 -18.13 4.09
CA ASP A 80 -0.55 -18.19 4.26
C ASP A 80 -0.04 -17.04 5.15
N ASP A 81 -0.16 -17.18 6.46
CA ASP A 81 0.42 -16.25 7.45
C ASP A 81 1.96 -16.37 7.59
N THR A 82 2.63 -16.93 6.57
CA THR A 82 4.09 -17.13 6.56
C THR A 82 4.87 -15.82 6.68
N GLU A 83 4.35 -14.74 6.12
CA GLU A 83 4.97 -13.40 6.25
C GLU A 83 4.92 -12.89 7.70
N LEU A 84 3.79 -13.05 8.39
CA LEU A 84 3.64 -12.65 9.79
C LEU A 84 4.55 -13.48 10.71
N VAL A 85 4.63 -14.78 10.48
CA VAL A 85 5.51 -15.69 11.22
C VAL A 85 6.98 -15.32 11.03
N ALA A 86 7.40 -14.97 9.81
CA ALA A 86 8.78 -14.58 9.52
C ALA A 86 9.20 -13.27 10.23
N VAL A 87 8.34 -12.25 10.25
CA VAL A 87 8.62 -10.97 10.93
C VAL A 87 8.73 -11.17 12.44
N ILE A 88 7.84 -11.98 13.03
CA ILE A 88 7.87 -12.31 14.46
C ILE A 88 9.14 -13.08 14.81
N ALA A 89 9.51 -14.10 14.01
CA ALA A 89 10.73 -14.88 14.22
C ALA A 89 12.00 -14.00 14.13
N ALA A 90 12.06 -13.08 13.17
CA ALA A 90 13.18 -12.14 13.02
C ALA A 90 13.28 -11.17 14.22
N ALA A 91 12.15 -10.66 14.73
CA ALA A 91 12.13 -9.77 15.89
C ALA A 91 12.61 -10.47 17.17
N ILE A 92 12.23 -11.74 17.37
CA ILE A 92 12.68 -12.56 18.50
C ILE A 92 14.19 -12.83 18.38
N ALA A 93 14.66 -13.28 17.21
CA ALA A 93 16.09 -13.54 16.99
C ALA A 93 16.96 -12.29 17.22
N ALA A 94 16.51 -11.11 16.74
CA ALA A 94 17.18 -9.84 17.00
C ALA A 94 17.21 -9.46 18.50
N SER A 95 16.14 -9.79 19.25
CA SER A 95 16.05 -9.53 20.69
C SER A 95 16.90 -10.48 21.54
N GLU A 96 16.99 -11.74 21.14
CA GLU A 96 17.79 -12.77 21.82
C GLU A 96 19.28 -12.74 21.42
N GLY A 97 19.67 -11.85 20.51
CA GLY A 97 21.05 -11.72 20.03
C GLY A 97 21.50 -12.87 19.12
N ALA A 98 20.56 -13.67 18.61
CA ALA A 98 20.82 -14.79 17.71
C ALA A 98 20.86 -14.31 16.25
N ALA A 99 21.91 -14.69 15.52
CA ALA A 99 22.08 -14.30 14.12
C ALA A 99 21.15 -15.05 13.13
N SER A 100 20.41 -16.08 13.59
CA SER A 100 19.63 -16.98 12.74
C SER A 100 18.37 -17.50 13.46
N THR A 101 17.28 -17.72 12.71
CA THR A 101 15.99 -18.27 13.20
C THR A 101 15.92 -19.80 13.16
N ASP A 102 17.01 -20.48 12.81
CA ASP A 102 17.07 -21.92 12.48
C ASP A 102 16.75 -22.84 13.67
N GLY A 103 16.82 -22.32 14.90
CA GLY A 103 16.44 -23.03 16.12
C GLY A 103 14.95 -22.94 16.48
N PHE A 104 14.17 -22.12 15.79
CA PHE A 104 12.75 -21.89 16.10
C PHE A 104 11.86 -22.78 15.23
N VAL A 105 11.33 -23.86 15.82
CA VAL A 105 10.47 -24.82 15.10
C VAL A 105 9.07 -24.83 15.71
N VAL A 106 8.07 -24.41 14.94
CA VAL A 106 6.65 -24.55 15.29
C VAL A 106 6.19 -25.95 14.87
N ARG A 107 5.76 -26.77 15.84
CA ARG A 107 5.17 -28.09 15.58
C ARG A 107 3.75 -28.13 16.10
N SER A 108 2.84 -28.76 15.35
CA SER A 108 1.49 -29.03 15.83
C SER A 108 1.54 -30.01 17.01
N ILE A 109 1.16 -29.58 18.21
CA ILE A 109 1.02 -30.48 19.37
C ILE A 109 -0.41 -31.02 19.39
N ARG A 110 -0.56 -32.35 19.21
CA ARG A 110 -1.84 -33.05 19.36
C ARG A 110 -1.98 -33.54 20.81
N LYS A 111 -2.94 -33.01 21.56
CA LYS A 111 -3.23 -33.48 22.93
C LYS A 111 -3.99 -34.81 22.86
N VAL A 112 -3.33 -35.91 23.22
CA VAL A 112 -3.97 -37.22 23.42
C VAL A 112 -4.62 -37.21 24.80
N ARG A 113 -5.89 -37.62 24.90
CA ARG A 113 -6.56 -37.91 26.17
C ARG A 113 -6.36 -39.37 26.54
#